data_AF-A0A5S4EW84-F1
#
_entry.id   AF-A0A5S4EW84-F1
#
_cell.length_a   1.000
_cell.length_b   1.000
_cell.length_c   1.000
_cell.angle_alpha   90.00
_cell.angle_beta   90.00
_cell.angle_gamma   90.00
#
_symmetry.space_group_name_H-M   'P 1'
#
loop_
_entity.id
_entity.type
_entity.pdbx_description
1 polymer ?
#
loop_
_entity_poly.entity_id
_entity_poly.type
_entity_poly.pdbx_seq_one_letter_code
_entity_poly.pdbx_strand_id
1 'polypeptide(L)'
;MDEPLPGDWREALLLIARRERELVRRHLWRVDLISQGVAVGPNGLRHVEQKLAAFDGLGVDRLTGWRFLAAYNDYMTGFVVREALERAAPRQMGINDAERAAVAEPYIKELVENGDFPRLAPMIEQGVPGADDNFERGLRWLLDGMERDLP
;
A
#
# COMPACT_ATOMS: atom_id res chain seq x y z
N MET A 1 14.83 14.28 2.10
CA MET A 1 14.50 15.21 3.20
C MET A 1 14.79 14.43 4.46
N ASP A 2 15.95 14.70 5.05
CA ASP A 2 16.62 13.89 6.08
C ASP A 2 16.11 14.26 7.47
N GLU A 3 14.79 14.22 7.66
CA GLU A 3 14.25 14.27 9.02
C GLU A 3 14.46 12.89 9.65
N PRO A 4 15.09 12.83 10.85
CA PRO A 4 15.38 11.58 11.53
C PRO A 4 14.11 10.77 11.75
N LEU A 5 14.25 9.45 11.75
CA LEU A 5 13.12 8.59 12.08
C LEU A 5 12.71 8.80 13.54
N PRO A 6 11.40 8.78 13.84
CA PRO A 6 10.89 8.66 15.20
C PRO A 6 11.54 7.48 15.93
N GLY A 7 11.70 7.61 17.25
CA GLY A 7 12.20 6.51 18.10
C GLY A 7 11.15 5.41 18.33
N ASP A 8 9.86 5.73 18.13
CA ASP A 8 8.80 4.73 18.12
C ASP A 8 8.80 3.97 16.79
N TRP A 9 8.85 2.64 16.87
CA TRP A 9 8.97 1.76 15.71
C TRP A 9 7.77 1.88 14.75
N ARG A 10 6.57 2.11 15.28
CA ARG A 10 5.34 2.23 14.48
C ARG A 10 5.36 3.52 13.69
N GLU A 11 5.67 4.62 14.36
CA GLU A 11 5.77 5.93 13.72
C GLU A 11 6.92 5.98 12.71
N ALA A 12 8.04 5.29 12.97
CA ALA A 12 9.13 5.13 12.01
C ALA A 12 8.66 4.41 10.72
N LEU A 13 8.01 3.26 10.84
CA LEU A 13 7.50 2.51 9.67
C LEU A 13 6.41 3.27 8.93
N LEU A 14 5.50 3.96 9.64
CA LEU A 14 4.49 4.82 9.02
C LEU A 14 5.13 5.96 8.23
N LEU A 15 6.17 6.59 8.77
CA LEU A 15 6.89 7.66 8.07
C LEU A 15 7.63 7.14 6.83
N ILE A 16 8.30 6.00 6.93
CA ILE A 16 8.96 5.33 5.78
C ILE A 16 7.91 5.01 4.71
N ALA A 17 6.77 4.43 5.08
CA ALA A 17 5.70 4.06 4.17
C ALA A 17 5.13 5.27 3.41
N ARG A 18 4.87 6.38 4.11
CA ARG A 18 4.41 7.64 3.49
C ARG A 18 5.43 8.17 2.48
N ARG A 19 6.72 8.16 2.84
CA ARG A 19 7.81 8.61 1.96
C ARG A 19 7.93 7.73 0.72
N GLU A 20 7.86 6.41 0.87
CA GLU A 20 7.88 5.46 -0.24
C GLU A 20 6.70 5.64 -1.20
N ARG A 21 5.47 5.71 -0.65
CA ARG A 21 4.25 5.92 -1.44
C ARG A 21 4.31 7.23 -2.22
N GLU A 22 4.72 8.32 -1.58
CA GLU A 22 4.86 9.61 -2.26
C GLU A 22 5.91 9.57 -3.39
N LEU A 23 7.02 8.85 -3.18
CA LEU A 23 8.04 8.67 -4.23
C LEU A 23 7.48 7.89 -5.43
N VAL A 24 6.64 6.86 -5.20
CA VAL A 24 5.96 6.13 -6.28
C VAL A 24 4.93 7.03 -6.97
N ARG A 25 4.14 7.81 -6.22
CA ARG A 25 3.16 8.75 -6.78
C ARG A 25 3.79 9.80 -7.70
N ARG A 26 4.98 10.29 -7.36
CA ARG A 26 5.75 11.23 -8.21
C ARG A 26 6.34 10.54 -9.45
N HIS A 27 6.67 9.26 -9.35
CA HIS A 27 7.38 8.51 -10.37
C HIS A 27 6.70 7.16 -10.62
N LEU A 28 5.51 7.20 -11.25
CA LEU A 28 4.68 6.00 -11.47
C LEU A 28 5.43 4.88 -12.23
N TRP A 29 6.36 5.24 -13.12
CA TRP A 29 7.24 4.31 -13.84
C TRP A 29 8.14 3.45 -12.93
N ARG A 30 8.33 3.82 -11.65
CA ARG A 30 9.08 2.98 -10.69
C ARG A 30 8.38 1.65 -10.39
N VAL A 31 7.08 1.55 -10.59
CA VAL A 31 6.34 0.30 -10.35
C VAL A 31 6.85 -0.82 -11.26
N ASP A 32 7.25 -0.48 -12.49
CA ASP A 32 7.85 -1.42 -13.43
C ASP A 32 9.22 -1.95 -12.97
N LEU A 33 9.94 -1.21 -12.11
CA LEU A 33 11.21 -1.65 -11.54
C LEU A 33 11.01 -2.56 -10.32
N ILE A 34 9.93 -2.33 -9.55
CA ILE A 34 9.57 -3.18 -8.41
C ILE A 34 9.23 -4.59 -8.90
N SER A 35 8.48 -4.71 -10.00
CA SER A 35 8.11 -5.99 -10.60
C SER A 35 9.29 -6.74 -11.24
N GLN A 36 10.39 -6.05 -11.55
CA GLN A 36 11.61 -6.64 -12.10
C GLN A 36 12.57 -7.18 -11.03
N GLY A 37 12.29 -7.01 -9.74
CA GLY A 37 13.12 -7.52 -8.64
C GLY A 37 14.50 -6.86 -8.51
N VAL A 38 14.73 -5.75 -9.20
CA VAL A 38 16.04 -5.09 -9.27
C VAL A 38 16.15 -4.05 -8.14
N ALA A 39 16.51 -4.51 -6.95
CA ALA A 39 16.89 -3.60 -5.86
C ALA A 39 18.08 -4.11 -5.04
N VAL A 40 19.10 -4.69 -5.69
CA VAL A 40 20.36 -5.11 -5.03
C VAL A 40 21.47 -4.06 -5.21
N GLY A 41 21.13 -2.79 -5.09
CA GLY A 41 22.09 -1.68 -5.10
C GLY A 41 22.34 -1.11 -3.69
N PRO A 42 23.43 -0.37 -3.44
CA PRO A 42 23.77 0.17 -2.12
C PRO A 42 22.64 1.00 -1.47
N ASN A 43 21.87 1.73 -2.28
CA ASN A 43 20.70 2.48 -1.79
C ASN A 43 19.53 1.56 -1.39
N GLY A 44 19.30 0.47 -2.13
CA GLY A 44 18.30 -0.53 -1.77
C GLY A 44 18.64 -1.24 -0.46
N LEU A 45 19.91 -1.62 -0.29
CA LEU A 45 20.39 -2.22 0.97
C LEU A 45 20.29 -1.26 2.15
N ARG A 46 20.67 0.02 1.99
CA ARG A 46 20.44 1.04 3.02
C ARG A 46 18.97 1.21 3.39
N HIS A 47 18.09 1.08 2.40
CA HIS A 47 16.65 1.19 2.61
C HIS A 47 16.09 -0.02 3.39
N VAL A 48 16.62 -1.22 3.14
CA VAL A 48 16.34 -2.41 3.94
C VAL A 48 16.86 -2.24 5.37
N GLU A 49 18.10 -1.79 5.52
CA GLU A 49 18.72 -1.53 6.82
C GLU A 49 17.89 -0.54 7.65
N GLN A 50 17.41 0.55 7.03
CA GLN A 50 16.58 1.56 7.68
C GLN A 50 15.27 0.97 8.24
N LYS A 51 14.65 0.02 7.54
CA LYS A 51 13.43 -0.65 8.03
C LYS A 51 13.73 -1.62 9.16
N LEU A 52 14.83 -2.37 9.05
CA LEU A 52 15.26 -3.30 10.10
C LEU A 52 15.61 -2.56 11.40
N ALA A 53 16.26 -1.39 11.28
CA ALA A 53 16.59 -0.54 12.42
C ALA A 53 15.34 -0.06 13.20
N ALA A 54 14.16 0.00 12.56
CA ALA A 54 12.92 0.32 13.26
C ALA A 54 12.53 -0.77 14.28
N PHE A 55 13.00 -2.01 14.12
CA PHE A 55 12.73 -3.12 15.04
C PHE A 55 13.77 -3.24 16.16
N ASP A 56 14.80 -2.39 16.17
CA ASP A 56 15.83 -2.42 17.21
C ASP A 56 15.24 -2.14 18.59
N GLY A 57 15.68 -2.89 19.59
CA GLY A 57 15.20 -2.75 20.98
C GLY A 57 13.83 -3.38 21.26
N LEU A 58 13.14 -3.93 20.25
CA LEU A 58 11.87 -4.65 20.45
C LEU A 58 12.04 -6.10 20.94
N GLY A 59 13.28 -6.58 21.09
CA GLY A 59 13.56 -7.95 21.59
C GLY A 59 13.22 -9.08 20.60
N VAL A 60 12.87 -8.76 19.36
CA VAL A 60 12.51 -9.75 18.33
C VAL A 60 13.73 -10.54 17.84
N ASP A 61 13.54 -11.84 17.60
CA ASP A 61 14.58 -12.65 16.97
C ASP A 61 14.72 -12.33 15.47
N ARG A 62 15.83 -12.78 14.86
CA ARG A 62 16.17 -12.50 13.45
C ARG A 62 15.10 -13.00 12.46
N LEU A 63 14.51 -14.16 12.71
CA LEU A 63 13.49 -14.74 11.83
C LEU A 63 12.20 -13.94 11.94
N THR A 64 11.80 -13.54 13.15
CA THR A 64 10.63 -12.68 13.38
C THR A 64 10.82 -11.31 12.74
N GLY A 65 11.96 -10.66 12.94
CA GLY A 65 12.30 -9.40 12.27
C GLY A 65 12.28 -9.50 10.73
N TRP A 66 12.80 -10.58 10.16
CA TRP A 66 12.73 -10.82 8.71
C TRP A 66 11.28 -10.98 8.22
N ARG A 67 10.44 -11.72 8.96
CA ARG A 67 9.01 -11.88 8.64
C ARG A 67 8.26 -10.56 8.69
N PHE A 68 8.54 -9.71 9.69
CA PHE A 68 7.96 -8.38 9.76
C PHE A 68 8.34 -7.50 8.57
N LEU A 69 9.63 -7.50 8.21
CA LEU A 69 10.11 -6.78 7.03
C LEU A 69 9.42 -7.26 5.74
N ALA A 70 9.31 -8.59 5.55
CA ALA A 70 8.65 -9.17 4.38
C ALA A 70 7.18 -8.75 4.30
N ALA A 71 6.43 -8.91 5.39
CA ALA A 71 5.01 -8.55 5.46
C ALA A 71 4.78 -7.05 5.19
N TYR A 72 5.63 -6.18 5.76
CA TYR A 72 5.60 -4.74 5.47
C TYR A 72 5.84 -4.46 3.97
N ASN A 73 6.86 -5.09 3.37
CA ASN A 73 7.19 -4.87 1.96
C ASN A 73 6.11 -5.40 1.02
N ASP A 74 5.47 -6.52 1.35
CA ASP A 74 4.38 -7.10 0.56
C ASP A 74 3.15 -6.18 0.58
N TYR A 75 2.79 -5.66 1.76
CA TYR A 75 1.73 -4.66 1.89
C TYR A 75 2.03 -3.41 1.05
N MET A 76 3.22 -2.85 1.22
CA MET A 76 3.66 -1.66 0.49
C MET A 76 3.60 -1.89 -1.02
N THR A 77 4.17 -3.00 -1.49
CA THR A 77 4.21 -3.36 -2.91
C THR A 77 2.81 -3.50 -3.47
N GLY A 78 1.95 -4.32 -2.85
CA GLY A 78 0.58 -4.52 -3.31
C GLY A 78 -0.22 -3.22 -3.37
N PHE A 79 -0.04 -2.35 -2.38
CA PHE A 79 -0.75 -1.08 -2.34
C PHE A 79 -0.26 -0.10 -3.41
N VAL A 80 1.06 0.15 -3.49
CA VAL A 80 1.61 1.18 -4.37
C VAL A 80 1.55 0.78 -5.85
N VAL A 81 1.66 -0.52 -6.16
CA VAL A 81 1.47 -1.04 -7.53
C VAL A 81 0.03 -0.78 -7.98
N ARG A 82 -0.96 -1.17 -7.16
CA ARG A 82 -2.38 -0.96 -7.46
C ARG A 82 -2.70 0.53 -7.61
N GLU A 83 -2.27 1.35 -6.65
CA GLU A 83 -2.49 2.80 -6.70
C GLU A 83 -1.87 3.44 -7.96
N ALA A 84 -0.68 3.00 -8.37
CA ALA A 84 -0.06 3.53 -9.58
C ALA A 84 -0.81 3.15 -10.85
N LEU A 85 -1.28 1.90 -10.95
CA LEU A 85 -2.09 1.43 -12.08
C LEU A 85 -3.42 2.19 -12.18
N GLU A 86 -4.11 2.38 -11.05
CA GLU A 86 -5.35 3.18 -10.98
C GLU A 86 -5.12 4.61 -11.48
N ARG A 87 -4.00 5.24 -11.09
CA ARG A 87 -3.62 6.60 -11.53
C ARG A 87 -3.14 6.68 -12.98
N ALA A 88 -2.59 5.59 -13.53
CA ALA A 88 -2.09 5.54 -14.90
C ALA A 88 -3.19 5.24 -15.93
N ALA A 89 -4.21 4.47 -15.55
CA ALA A 89 -5.29 4.04 -16.43
C ALA A 89 -6.01 5.19 -17.18
N PRO A 90 -6.29 6.38 -16.58
CA PRO A 90 -6.98 7.46 -17.31
C PRO A 90 -6.14 7.99 -18.46
N ARG A 91 -4.84 8.11 -18.21
CA ARG A 91 -3.87 8.60 -19.18
C ARG A 91 -3.69 7.64 -20.34
N GLN A 92 -3.77 6.34 -20.10
CA GLN A 92 -3.63 5.31 -21.12
C GLN A 92 -4.89 5.16 -22.00
N MET A 93 -6.08 5.31 -21.41
CA MET A 93 -7.35 5.19 -22.12
C MET A 93 -7.79 6.50 -22.79
N GLY A 94 -7.15 7.63 -22.50
CA GLY A 94 -7.52 8.95 -23.02
C GLY A 94 -8.83 9.50 -22.45
N ILE A 95 -9.33 8.91 -21.36
CA ILE A 95 -10.57 9.29 -20.65
C ILE A 95 -10.27 9.55 -19.18
N ASN A 96 -10.97 10.49 -18.56
CA ASN A 96 -10.82 10.78 -17.13
C ASN A 96 -11.54 9.73 -16.24
N ASP A 97 -11.35 9.81 -14.92
CA ASP A 97 -11.92 8.84 -13.97
C ASP A 97 -13.46 8.81 -13.98
N ALA A 98 -14.11 9.96 -14.15
CA ALA A 98 -15.57 10.05 -14.21
C ALA A 98 -16.11 9.39 -15.48
N GLU A 99 -15.42 9.59 -16.62
CA GLU A 99 -15.76 8.93 -17.89
C GLU A 99 -15.57 7.42 -17.81
N ARG A 100 -14.50 6.92 -17.15
CA ARG A 100 -14.34 5.48 -16.93
C ARG A 100 -15.47 4.90 -16.07
N ALA A 101 -15.81 5.58 -14.98
CA ALA A 101 -16.89 5.15 -14.09
C ALA A 101 -18.22 5.07 -14.86
N ALA A 102 -18.54 6.08 -15.65
CA ALA A 102 -19.79 6.15 -16.43
C ALA A 102 -19.91 5.03 -17.48
N VAL A 103 -18.80 4.51 -18.01
CA VAL A 103 -18.79 3.38 -18.95
C VAL A 103 -19.11 2.05 -18.24
N ALA A 104 -18.62 1.86 -17.01
CA ALA A 104 -18.78 0.62 -16.27
C ALA A 104 -20.10 0.55 -15.47
N GLU A 105 -20.64 1.70 -15.07
CA GLU A 105 -21.79 1.83 -14.17
C GLU A 105 -23.05 1.08 -14.64
N PRO A 106 -23.49 1.14 -15.92
CA PRO A 106 -24.70 0.44 -16.36
C PRO A 106 -24.57 -1.09 -16.26
N TYR A 107 -23.40 -1.62 -16.65
CA TYR A 107 -23.13 -3.06 -16.60
C TYR A 107 -23.01 -3.57 -15.16
N ILE A 108 -22.36 -2.79 -14.30
CA ILE A 108 -22.25 -3.10 -12.87
C ILE A 108 -23.63 -3.09 -12.20
N LYS A 109 -24.49 -2.12 -12.55
CA LYS A 109 -25.84 -2.02 -12.02
C LYS A 109 -26.71 -3.22 -12.43
N GLU A 110 -26.68 -3.63 -13.70
CA GLU A 110 -27.38 -4.83 -14.18
C GLU A 110 -26.95 -6.09 -13.40
N LEU A 111 -25.64 -6.27 -13.17
CA LEU A 111 -25.10 -7.38 -12.41
C LEU A 111 -25.54 -7.38 -10.95
N VAL A 112 -25.64 -6.20 -10.33
CA VAL A 112 -26.10 -6.03 -8.95
C VAL A 112 -27.60 -6.33 -8.83
N GLU A 113 -28.42 -5.88 -9.78
CA GLU A 113 -29.88 -6.06 -9.79
C GLU A 113 -30.29 -7.54 -9.89
N ASN A 114 -29.45 -8.39 -10.48
CA ASN A 114 -29.68 -9.84 -10.58
C ASN A 114 -29.54 -10.59 -9.23
N GLY A 115 -29.06 -9.93 -8.18
CA GLY A 115 -28.98 -10.49 -6.82
C GLY A 115 -27.75 -11.34 -6.53
N ASP A 116 -26.84 -11.51 -7.49
CA ASP A 116 -25.65 -12.36 -7.36
C ASP A 116 -24.57 -11.76 -6.41
N PHE A 117 -24.63 -10.46 -6.14
CA PHE A 117 -23.59 -9.73 -5.39
C PHE A 117 -24.11 -9.02 -4.12
N PRO A 118 -24.72 -9.74 -3.15
CA PRO A 118 -25.40 -9.14 -2.00
C PRO A 118 -24.48 -8.33 -1.06
N ARG A 119 -23.15 -8.56 -1.10
CA ARG A 119 -22.17 -7.81 -0.30
C ARG A 119 -21.64 -6.57 -1.01
N LEU A 120 -21.58 -6.60 -2.33
CA LEU A 120 -21.02 -5.53 -3.15
C LEU A 120 -22.08 -4.50 -3.53
N ALA A 121 -23.34 -4.95 -3.73
CA ALA A 121 -24.47 -4.11 -4.07
C ALA A 121 -24.60 -2.87 -3.16
N PRO A 122 -24.59 -3.00 -1.82
CA PRO A 122 -24.72 -1.82 -0.96
C PRO A 122 -23.55 -0.85 -1.10
N MET A 123 -22.34 -1.34 -1.37
CA MET A 123 -21.13 -0.50 -1.55
C MET A 123 -21.16 0.28 -2.85
N ILE A 124 -21.76 -0.28 -3.91
CA ILE A 124 -21.94 0.42 -5.20
C ILE A 124 -23.04 1.47 -5.06
N GLU A 125 -24.16 1.11 -4.45
CA GLU A 125 -25.33 1.99 -4.32
C GLU A 125 -25.09 3.16 -3.37
N GLN A 126 -24.39 2.93 -2.26
CA GLN A 126 -24.21 3.91 -1.18
C GLN A 126 -22.79 4.50 -1.17
N GLY A 127 -21.89 3.97 -1.99
CA GLY A 127 -20.46 4.23 -1.90
C GLY A 127 -19.84 3.61 -0.64
N VAL A 128 -18.56 3.89 -0.43
CA VAL A 128 -17.84 3.53 0.79
C VAL A 128 -17.23 4.81 1.40
N PRO A 129 -18.00 5.58 2.18
CA PRO A 129 -17.51 6.81 2.80
C PRO A 129 -16.31 6.53 3.71
N GLY A 130 -15.27 7.37 3.62
CA GLY A 130 -14.05 7.23 4.43
C GLY A 130 -13.03 6.20 3.93
N ALA A 131 -13.22 5.63 2.73
CA ALA A 131 -12.24 4.72 2.12
C ALA A 131 -10.97 5.43 1.58
N ASP A 132 -10.80 6.73 1.82
CA ASP A 132 -9.66 7.53 1.39
C ASP A 132 -8.40 7.30 2.25
N ASP A 133 -8.55 6.74 3.46
CA ASP A 133 -7.46 6.40 4.39
C ASP A 133 -7.01 4.92 4.33
N ASN A 134 -7.46 4.16 3.33
CA ASN A 134 -7.23 2.71 3.22
C ASN A 134 -5.74 2.31 3.32
N PHE A 135 -4.82 3.16 2.88
CA PHE A 135 -3.38 2.94 3.02
C PHE A 135 -2.95 2.98 4.50
N GLU A 136 -3.21 4.10 5.16
CA GLU A 136 -2.83 4.29 6.55
C GLU A 136 -3.57 3.31 7.47
N ARG A 137 -4.84 3.00 7.18
CA ARG A 137 -5.64 2.05 7.94
C ARG A 137 -5.12 0.62 7.80
N GLY A 138 -4.90 0.15 6.57
CA GLY A 138 -4.40 -1.20 6.32
C GLY A 138 -2.99 -1.42 6.88
N LEU A 139 -2.10 -0.42 6.75
CA LEU A 139 -0.78 -0.49 7.36
C LEU A 139 -0.87 -0.57 8.89
N ARG A 140 -1.74 0.21 9.54
CA ARG A 140 -1.93 0.10 10.99
C ARG A 140 -2.39 -1.28 11.41
N TRP A 141 -3.34 -1.90 10.70
CA TRP A 141 -3.76 -3.27 11.01
C TRP A 141 -2.62 -4.28 10.89
N LEU A 142 -1.75 -4.10 9.90
CA LEU A 142 -0.56 -4.92 9.75
C LEU A 142 0.38 -4.76 10.96
N LEU A 143 0.66 -3.51 11.36
CA LEU A 143 1.51 -3.22 12.51
C LEU A 143 0.88 -3.70 13.83
N ASP A 144 -0.45 -3.57 14.00
CA ASP A 144 -1.20 -4.15 15.13
C ASP A 144 -1.05 -5.67 15.20
N GLY A 145 -0.96 -6.34 14.04
CA GLY A 145 -0.68 -7.78 13.97
C GLY A 145 0.74 -8.11 14.44
N MET A 146 1.74 -7.36 13.97
CA MET A 146 3.15 -7.54 14.36
C MET A 146 3.36 -7.32 15.86
N GLU A 147 2.67 -6.34 16.45
CA GLU A 147 2.78 -6.01 17.87
C GLU A 147 2.41 -7.18 18.79
N ARG A 148 1.56 -8.10 18.33
CA ARG A 148 1.16 -9.29 19.11
C ARG A 148 2.24 -10.36 19.20
N ASP A 149 3.23 -10.30 18.32
CA ASP A 149 4.36 -11.23 18.28
C ASP A 149 5.63 -10.61 18.92
N LEU A 150 5.51 -9.44 19.56
CA LEU A 150 6.58 -8.86 20.36
C LEU A 150 6.72 -9.59 21.72
N PRO A 151 7.94 -9.72 22.27
CA PRO A 151 8.20 -10.37 23.56
C PRO A 151 7.60 -9.67 24.79
#